data_AF-A0A7U2I6D4-F1
#
_entry.id   AF-A0A7U2I6D4-F1
#
_cell.length_a   1.000
_cell.length_b   1.000
_cell.length_c   1.000
_cell.angle_alpha   90.00
_cell.angle_beta   90.00
_cell.angle_gamma   90.00
#
_symmetry.space_group_name_H-M   'P 1'
#
loop_
_entity.id
_entity.type
_entity.pdbx_description
1 polymer ?
#
loop_
_entity_poly.entity_id
_entity_poly.type
_entity_poly.pdbx_seq_one_letter_code
_entity_poly.pdbx_strand_id
1 'polypeptide(L)'
;MNSYMYSHNLYALLADLNIDDEEDHKTVTSTSDRVSVNDTHAIHEDEEAEYDEEDDIIHALFDLEALGGHAGQPTFTRGLLQKVASDIRSISTIQKGLNRERENSLYWKGSNGPSARIWKEVDGANDVTVNYMTRVEMSSQFQTLFGNDWKRSKPLRALNTNLSQHQLNELAAPYYLESFRRAADNTHLDAEKMNWWRDRLCHTQNLWENSSSCIQPCRIVRQGAARLRAPITKIVCIGLGELDSSPAFYQSAIQHMTAFSFAEALDAFNRTAHPECPPVKIIAQDPCYKACDRILLQELTKTSIDFSLSDPETLLSIDANTLVITAFLPHTVPLMQILADLFAGEPEKGPAMILGDRIVNPGGRTKWCFRNRDQPGVAKFLMGGYTLWPTEFVGVDEELRKDLCGGKKSWEYWLGKMMFCLRRDGGEVKKA
;
A
#
# COMPACT_ATOMS: atom_id res chain seq x y z
N MET A 1 -9.81 32.45 23.22
CA MET A 1 -10.55 32.12 21.99
C MET A 1 -9.96 30.84 21.45
N ASN A 2 -10.56 29.70 21.82
CA ASN A 2 -10.07 28.37 21.50
C ASN A 2 -10.63 27.95 20.15
N SER A 3 -9.78 27.95 19.12
CA SER A 3 -10.07 27.34 17.83
C SER A 3 -9.78 25.84 17.94
N TYR A 4 -10.84 25.04 18.05
CA TYR A 4 -10.76 23.59 17.87
C TYR A 4 -10.44 23.31 16.40
N MET A 5 -9.16 23.12 16.08
CA MET A 5 -8.76 22.54 14.80
C MET A 5 -9.13 21.05 14.84
N TYR A 6 -10.21 20.70 14.13
CA TYR A 6 -10.49 19.32 13.74
C TYR A 6 -9.32 18.86 12.86
N SER A 7 -8.41 18.06 13.43
CA SER A 7 -7.44 17.31 12.65
C SER A 7 -8.24 16.37 11.75
N HIS A 8 -8.36 16.73 10.47
CA HIS A 8 -8.92 15.85 9.47
C HIS A 8 -8.08 14.59 9.47
N ASN A 9 -8.74 13.52 9.88
CA ASN A 9 -8.11 12.28 10.17
C ASN A 9 -7.72 11.62 8.84
N LEU A 10 -6.55 11.01 8.77
CA LEU A 10 -6.19 10.12 7.68
C LEU A 10 -7.29 9.05 7.46
N TYR A 11 -8.09 8.76 8.49
CA TYR A 11 -9.27 7.89 8.45
C TYR A 11 -10.46 8.38 7.61
N ALA A 12 -10.58 9.68 7.26
CA ALA A 12 -11.61 10.13 6.31
C ALA A 12 -11.19 9.82 4.86
N LEU A 13 -9.91 10.06 4.55
CA LEU A 13 -9.31 9.80 3.23
C LEU A 13 -9.26 8.32 2.84
N LEU A 14 -9.28 7.38 3.79
CA LEU A 14 -9.32 5.94 3.48
C LEU A 14 -10.75 5.40 3.31
N ALA A 15 -11.76 6.10 3.83
CA ALA A 15 -13.17 5.71 3.69
C ALA A 15 -13.79 6.22 2.38
N ASP A 16 -13.31 7.36 1.87
CA ASP A 16 -13.87 8.03 0.68
C ASP A 16 -13.24 7.54 -0.66
N LEU A 17 -12.17 6.74 -0.64
CA LEU A 17 -11.47 6.29 -1.86
C LEU A 17 -12.08 5.06 -2.56
N ASN A 18 -13.31 4.67 -2.21
CA ASN A 18 -14.04 3.61 -2.89
C ASN A 18 -15.00 4.19 -3.95
N ILE A 19 -14.51 5.14 -4.75
CA ILE A 19 -15.24 5.71 -5.87
C ILE A 19 -15.24 4.69 -7.02
N ASP A 20 -16.45 4.33 -7.45
CA ASP A 20 -16.76 3.40 -8.52
C ASP A 20 -16.04 3.80 -9.83
N ASP A 21 -15.08 2.98 -10.28
CA ASP A 21 -14.54 3.08 -11.64
C ASP A 21 -15.54 2.42 -12.61
N GLU A 22 -16.47 3.20 -13.17
CA GLU A 22 -17.23 2.80 -14.36
C GLU A 22 -16.31 2.82 -15.60
N GLU A 23 -15.86 1.64 -16.05
CA GLU A 23 -15.31 1.46 -17.40
C GLU A 23 -16.44 1.27 -18.42
N ASP A 24 -16.77 2.33 -19.16
CA ASP A 24 -17.71 2.28 -20.28
C ASP A 24 -16.96 2.16 -21.63
N HIS A 25 -16.84 0.93 -22.12
CA HIS A 25 -16.46 0.63 -23.50
C HIS A 25 -17.44 -0.36 -24.11
N LYS A 26 -18.51 0.17 -24.74
CA LYS A 26 -19.27 -0.56 -25.75
C LYS A 26 -19.48 0.23 -27.03
N THR A 27 -18.88 -0.31 -28.08
CA THR A 27 -19.16 -0.11 -29.49
C THR A 27 -20.63 -0.41 -29.82
N VAL A 28 -21.31 0.53 -30.48
CA VAL A 28 -22.69 0.36 -30.97
C VAL A 28 -22.67 0.04 -32.47
N THR A 29 -23.17 -1.15 -32.82
CA THR A 29 -23.71 -1.47 -34.15
C THR A 29 -25.23 -1.35 -34.15
N SER A 30 -25.72 -0.66 -35.17
CA SER A 30 -27.12 -0.40 -35.57
C SER A 30 -28.00 -1.65 -35.70
N THR A 31 -29.28 -1.56 -35.29
CA THR A 31 -30.47 -1.77 -36.16
C THR A 31 -31.80 -1.37 -35.50
N SER A 32 -32.49 -0.44 -36.17
CA SER A 32 -33.93 -0.29 -36.49
C SER A 32 -35.05 -1.09 -35.76
N ASP A 33 -36.03 -0.33 -35.22
CA ASP A 33 -37.48 -0.32 -35.53
C ASP A 33 -38.51 -0.38 -34.36
N ARG A 34 -39.07 0.82 -34.07
CA ARG A 34 -40.49 1.25 -34.00
C ARG A 34 -41.52 0.79 -32.91
N VAL A 35 -42.30 1.83 -32.52
CA VAL A 35 -43.66 1.94 -31.88
C VAL A 35 -43.68 1.99 -30.33
N SER A 36 -43.75 3.17 -29.69
CA SER A 36 -44.94 4.00 -29.27
C SER A 36 -45.87 3.25 -28.29
N VAL A 37 -46.13 3.69 -27.03
CA VAL A 37 -46.88 4.89 -26.57
C VAL A 37 -46.66 5.08 -25.05
N ASN A 38 -46.53 6.34 -24.61
CA ASN A 38 -46.70 6.96 -23.28
C ASN A 38 -46.70 6.11 -22.00
N ASP A 39 -45.77 6.43 -21.08
CA ASP A 39 -46.19 6.84 -19.74
C ASP A 39 -45.16 7.77 -19.10
N THR A 40 -45.68 8.79 -18.42
CA THR A 40 -45.00 9.91 -17.77
C THR A 40 -43.97 9.44 -16.73
N HIS A 41 -42.68 9.56 -17.06
CA HIS A 41 -41.60 9.44 -16.10
C HIS A 41 -41.17 10.82 -15.61
N ALA A 42 -41.15 10.96 -14.29
CA ALA A 42 -40.57 12.05 -13.55
C ALA A 42 -39.17 12.36 -14.10
N ILE A 43 -38.93 13.64 -14.36
CA ILE A 43 -37.61 14.19 -14.59
C ILE A 43 -36.83 13.89 -13.32
N HIS A 44 -35.94 12.89 -13.39
CA HIS A 44 -34.86 12.75 -12.44
C HIS A 44 -34.05 14.03 -12.54
N GLU A 45 -34.10 14.84 -11.50
CA GLU A 45 -33.11 15.88 -11.27
C GLU A 45 -31.76 15.15 -11.25
N ASP A 46 -30.93 15.46 -12.23
CA ASP A 46 -29.53 15.06 -12.28
C ASP A 46 -28.92 15.42 -10.92
N GLU A 47 -28.57 14.41 -10.13
CA GLU A 47 -27.63 14.56 -9.03
C GLU A 47 -26.31 14.96 -9.68
N GLU A 48 -26.08 16.27 -9.81
CA GLU A 48 -24.77 16.82 -10.13
C GLU A 48 -23.81 16.28 -9.07
N ALA A 49 -23.08 15.22 -9.41
CA ALA A 49 -22.02 14.69 -8.58
C ALA A 49 -21.08 15.85 -8.26
N GLU A 50 -21.00 16.20 -6.97
CA GLU A 50 -20.13 17.24 -6.46
C GLU A 50 -18.69 16.79 -6.75
N TYR A 51 -18.14 17.23 -7.89
CA TYR A 51 -16.77 16.91 -8.28
C TYR A 51 -15.82 17.43 -7.20
N ASP A 52 -15.16 16.52 -6.50
CA ASP A 52 -14.17 16.87 -5.48
C ASP A 52 -12.97 17.52 -6.20
N GLU A 53 -12.52 18.69 -5.72
CA GLU A 53 -11.32 19.37 -6.23
C GLU A 53 -10.09 18.44 -6.20
N GLU A 54 -10.09 17.41 -5.36
CA GLU A 54 -9.05 16.37 -5.36
C GLU A 54 -9.02 15.51 -6.62
N ASP A 55 -10.16 15.29 -7.28
CA ASP A 55 -10.20 14.49 -8.50
C ASP A 55 -9.40 15.15 -9.62
N ASP A 56 -9.55 16.46 -9.79
CA ASP A 56 -8.76 17.24 -10.76
C ASP A 56 -7.25 17.09 -10.51
N ILE A 57 -6.83 17.12 -9.24
CA ILE A 57 -5.42 16.96 -8.86
C ILE A 57 -4.94 15.53 -9.14
N ILE A 58 -5.76 14.53 -8.81
CA ILE A 58 -5.46 13.10 -8.99
C ILE A 58 -5.33 12.74 -10.47
N HIS A 59 -6.11 13.38 -11.34
CA HIS A 59 -6.13 13.16 -12.78
C HIS A 59 -5.12 14.04 -13.57
N ALA A 60 -4.51 15.03 -12.94
CA ALA A 60 -3.52 15.89 -13.59
C ALA A 60 -2.31 15.10 -14.12
N LEU A 61 -1.90 15.40 -15.36
CA LEU A 61 -0.88 14.66 -16.09
C LEU A 61 0.47 15.39 -16.12
N PHE A 62 1.53 14.70 -15.70
CA PHE A 62 2.90 15.21 -15.59
C PHE A 62 3.86 14.42 -16.47
N ASP A 63 4.77 15.11 -17.16
CA ASP A 63 5.85 14.48 -17.91
C ASP A 63 7.03 14.17 -16.97
N LEU A 64 7.00 12.97 -16.39
CA LEU A 64 8.02 12.52 -15.44
C LEU A 64 9.40 12.27 -16.09
N GLU A 65 9.46 12.14 -17.42
CA GLU A 65 10.72 11.96 -18.15
C GLU A 65 11.39 13.32 -18.42
N ALA A 66 10.61 14.34 -18.81
CA ALA A 66 11.08 15.71 -19.02
C ALA A 66 11.48 16.42 -17.71
N LEU A 67 10.91 15.99 -16.56
CA LEU A 67 11.36 16.39 -15.22
C LEU A 67 12.77 15.84 -14.85
N GLY A 68 13.46 15.24 -15.83
CA GLY A 68 14.73 14.52 -15.81
C GLY A 68 16.02 15.28 -15.46
N GLY A 69 15.99 16.14 -14.46
CA GLY A 69 17.19 16.41 -13.64
C GLY A 69 17.48 15.27 -12.64
N HIS A 70 16.42 14.55 -12.22
CA HIS A 70 16.47 13.47 -11.24
C HIS A 70 15.86 12.14 -11.72
N ALA A 71 15.26 12.10 -12.93
CA ALA A 71 14.43 10.98 -13.38
C ALA A 71 15.12 9.61 -13.45
N GLY A 72 16.46 9.57 -13.53
CA GLY A 72 17.24 8.33 -13.52
C GLY A 72 17.82 7.91 -12.16
N GLN A 73 17.83 8.80 -11.17
CA GLN A 73 18.41 8.48 -9.86
C GLN A 73 17.35 7.93 -8.90
N PRO A 74 17.68 6.90 -8.10
CA PRO A 74 16.79 6.43 -7.05
C PRO A 74 16.56 7.52 -5.99
N THR A 75 15.30 7.84 -5.71
CA THR A 75 14.97 8.75 -4.60
C THR A 75 15.02 7.98 -3.27
N PHE A 76 14.32 6.85 -3.22
CA PHE A 76 14.22 6.03 -2.00
C PHE A 76 15.38 5.04 -1.88
N THR A 77 16.56 5.59 -1.64
CA THR A 77 17.76 4.77 -1.40
C THR A 77 17.71 4.06 -0.04
N ARG A 78 18.47 2.97 0.09
CA ARG A 78 18.67 2.28 1.37
C ARG A 78 19.16 3.23 2.47
N GLY A 79 20.09 4.14 2.14
CA GLY A 79 20.61 5.14 3.07
C GLY A 79 19.54 6.14 3.54
N LEU A 80 18.66 6.57 2.63
CA LEU A 80 17.52 7.43 3.00
C LEU A 80 16.59 6.70 3.97
N LEU A 81 16.14 5.49 3.65
CA LEU A 81 15.22 4.75 4.53
C LEU A 81 15.85 4.44 5.90
N GLN A 82 17.16 4.16 5.96
CA GLN A 82 17.88 4.01 7.23
C GLN A 82 17.87 5.30 8.06
N LYS A 83 18.03 6.46 7.40
CA LYS A 83 17.90 7.76 8.05
C LYS A 83 16.47 7.96 8.58
N VAL A 84 15.44 7.70 7.77
CA VAL A 84 14.03 7.82 8.19
C VAL A 84 13.75 6.93 9.42
N ALA A 85 14.19 5.68 9.40
CA ALA A 85 14.07 4.78 10.55
C ALA A 85 14.78 5.32 11.80
N SER A 86 15.96 5.91 11.64
CA SER A 86 16.69 6.55 12.74
C SER A 86 15.93 7.76 13.30
N ASP A 87 15.40 8.62 12.42
CA ASP A 87 14.62 9.80 12.79
C ASP A 87 13.37 9.38 13.60
N ILE A 88 12.64 8.36 13.14
CA ILE A 88 11.46 7.82 13.85
C ILE A 88 11.84 7.33 15.25
N ARG A 89 12.91 6.53 15.38
CA ARG A 89 13.36 6.04 16.70
C ARG A 89 13.71 7.19 17.64
N SER A 90 14.43 8.20 17.15
CA SER A 90 14.75 9.40 17.94
C SER A 90 13.50 10.13 18.42
N ILE A 91 12.52 10.34 17.53
CA ILE A 91 11.23 10.97 17.86
C ILE A 91 10.47 10.16 18.92
N SER A 92 10.39 8.84 18.77
CA SER A 92 9.74 7.98 19.76
C SER A 92 10.40 8.06 21.14
N THR A 93 11.73 8.21 21.21
CA THR A 93 12.44 8.43 22.48
C THR A 93 12.11 9.80 23.10
N ILE A 94 12.00 10.84 22.27
CA ILE A 94 11.60 12.20 22.69
C ILE A 94 10.18 12.18 23.26
N GLN A 95 9.23 11.59 22.53
CA GLN A 95 7.81 11.50 22.94
C GLN A 95 7.61 10.73 24.25
N LYS A 96 8.49 9.76 24.56
CA LYS A 96 8.48 9.03 25.84
C LYS A 96 9.09 9.83 27.00
N GLY A 97 9.59 11.04 26.76
CA GLY A 97 10.24 11.89 27.77
C GLY A 97 11.60 11.35 28.23
N LEU A 98 12.22 10.46 27.45
CA LEU A 98 13.46 9.77 27.83
C LEU A 98 14.73 10.55 27.46
N ASN A 99 14.64 11.62 26.68
CA ASN A 99 15.80 12.42 26.24
C ASN A 99 15.78 13.85 26.81
N ARG A 100 16.93 14.31 27.33
CA ARG A 100 17.10 15.63 27.97
C ARG A 100 17.64 16.71 27.03
N GLU A 101 18.33 16.33 25.95
CA GLU A 101 18.71 17.24 24.87
C GLU A 101 17.63 17.19 23.80
N ARG A 102 16.78 18.23 23.75
CA ARG A 102 15.58 18.26 22.91
C ARG A 102 15.88 18.87 21.55
N GLU A 103 16.18 18.04 20.55
CA GLU A 103 15.88 18.43 19.18
C GLU A 103 14.36 18.46 18.98
N ASN A 104 13.80 19.64 18.74
CA ASN A 104 12.36 19.85 18.55
C ASN A 104 11.96 19.95 17.06
N SER A 105 12.92 19.76 16.16
CA SER A 105 12.71 19.82 14.71
C SER A 105 13.78 19.04 13.95
N LEU A 106 13.40 18.48 12.81
CA LEU A 106 14.32 17.83 11.87
C LEU A 106 14.29 18.54 10.53
N TYR A 107 15.43 18.49 9.83
CA TYR A 107 15.59 19.14 8.54
C TYR A 107 16.11 18.16 7.48
N TRP A 108 15.58 18.32 6.27
CA TRP A 108 16.06 17.71 5.04
C TRP A 108 16.85 18.74 4.25
N LYS A 109 18.03 18.35 3.77
CA LYS A 109 18.87 19.17 2.90
C LYS A 109 19.14 18.38 1.62
N GLY A 110 18.38 18.71 0.57
CA GLY A 110 18.61 18.17 -0.77
C GLY A 110 19.90 18.72 -1.39
N SER A 111 20.31 18.14 -2.52
CA SER A 111 21.53 18.53 -3.23
C SER A 111 21.47 19.96 -3.76
N ASN A 112 20.32 20.37 -4.30
CA ASN A 112 20.14 21.61 -5.06
C ASN A 112 18.86 22.39 -4.67
N GLY A 113 18.50 22.44 -3.39
CA GLY A 113 17.27 23.09 -2.95
C GLY A 113 17.35 23.72 -1.57
N PRO A 114 16.29 24.44 -1.15
CA PRO A 114 16.21 24.98 0.20
C PRO A 114 16.26 23.84 1.23
N SER A 115 16.85 24.13 2.40
CA SER A 115 16.72 23.24 3.54
C SER A 115 15.26 23.26 4.00
N ALA A 116 14.63 22.09 4.04
CA ALA A 116 13.24 21.91 4.40
C ALA A 116 13.14 21.39 5.83
N ARG A 117 12.33 22.01 6.69
CA ARG A 117 11.90 21.38 7.94
C ARG A 117 10.93 20.25 7.60
N ILE A 118 11.25 19.04 8.02
CA ILE A 118 10.47 17.81 7.72
C ILE A 118 9.76 17.24 8.95
N TRP A 119 10.03 17.79 10.12
CA TRP A 119 9.33 17.43 11.35
C TRP A 119 9.44 18.57 12.36
N LYS A 120 8.42 18.67 13.21
CA LYS A 120 8.41 19.52 14.40
C LYS A 120 7.71 18.78 15.52
N GLU A 121 8.22 18.93 16.74
CA GLU A 121 7.60 18.38 17.95
C GLU A 121 6.16 18.91 18.11
N VAL A 122 5.27 18.01 18.54
CA VAL A 122 3.87 18.30 18.84
C VAL A 122 3.59 17.87 20.27
N ASP A 123 3.10 18.81 21.08
CA ASP A 123 2.81 18.57 22.49
C ASP A 123 1.77 17.46 22.67
N GLY A 124 2.09 16.48 23.53
CA GLY A 124 1.19 15.37 23.84
C GLY A 124 1.05 14.31 22.75
N ALA A 125 1.84 14.38 21.68
CA ALA A 125 1.94 13.31 20.70
C ALA A 125 2.61 12.07 21.31
N ASN A 126 2.11 10.90 20.95
CA ASN A 126 2.60 9.60 21.43
C ASN A 126 2.88 8.62 20.28
N ASP A 127 2.76 9.09 19.04
CA ASP A 127 3.02 8.31 17.84
C ASP A 127 3.56 9.22 16.72
N VAL A 128 4.15 8.60 15.70
CA VAL A 128 4.72 9.27 14.53
C VAL A 128 4.46 8.46 13.25
N THR A 129 3.99 9.14 12.21
CA THR A 129 3.81 8.56 10.87
C THR A 129 4.80 9.18 9.90
N VAL A 130 5.29 8.37 8.95
CA VAL A 130 6.04 8.83 7.79
C VAL A 130 5.12 9.05 6.60
N ASN A 131 5.27 10.20 5.96
CA ASN A 131 4.60 10.54 4.73
C ASN A 131 5.63 10.58 3.60
N TYR A 132 5.69 9.53 2.78
CA TYR A 132 6.54 9.52 1.58
C TYR A 132 5.90 10.30 0.44
N MET A 133 6.72 11.07 -0.28
CA MET A 133 6.27 11.86 -1.42
C MET A 133 6.50 11.10 -2.72
N THR A 134 5.48 10.97 -3.54
CA THR A 134 5.58 10.42 -4.90
C THR A 134 6.49 11.31 -5.78
N ARG A 135 7.03 10.78 -6.89
CA ARG A 135 7.79 11.63 -7.84
C ARG A 135 6.97 12.79 -8.39
N VAL A 136 5.67 12.57 -8.58
CA VAL A 136 4.73 13.61 -9.00
C VAL A 136 4.71 14.73 -7.97
N GLU A 137 4.49 14.40 -6.69
CA GLU A 137 4.47 15.39 -5.59
C GLU A 137 5.79 16.14 -5.42
N MET A 138 6.93 15.50 -5.66
CA MET A 138 8.23 16.16 -5.55
C MET A 138 8.56 17.07 -6.75
N SER A 139 7.78 17.05 -7.83
CA SER A 139 8.05 17.86 -9.00
C SER A 139 7.70 19.33 -8.77
N SER A 140 8.52 20.25 -9.29
CA SER A 140 8.25 21.68 -9.16
C SER A 140 6.99 22.12 -9.90
N GLN A 141 6.67 21.46 -11.02
CA GLN A 141 5.43 21.67 -11.76
C GLN A 141 4.22 21.33 -10.89
N PHE A 142 4.21 20.18 -10.23
CA PHE A 142 3.15 19.79 -9.31
C PHE A 142 3.04 20.79 -8.15
N GLN A 143 4.16 21.09 -7.49
CA GLN A 143 4.19 22.00 -6.35
C GLN A 143 3.72 23.42 -6.73
N THR A 144 3.97 23.87 -7.96
CA THR A 144 3.49 25.16 -8.46
C THR A 144 1.99 25.18 -8.70
N LEU A 145 1.43 24.11 -9.25
CA LEU A 145 0.01 24.03 -9.60
C LEU A 145 -0.87 23.69 -8.42
N PHE A 146 -0.47 22.71 -7.61
CA PHE A 146 -1.34 22.05 -6.63
C PHE A 146 -0.78 22.04 -5.22
N GLY A 147 0.46 22.52 -5.00
CA GLY A 147 1.12 22.37 -3.70
C GLY A 147 0.37 23.04 -2.54
N ASN A 148 -0.38 24.13 -2.80
CA ASN A 148 -1.16 24.82 -1.78
C ASN A 148 -2.49 24.12 -1.47
N ASP A 149 -3.07 23.39 -2.43
CA ASP A 149 -4.41 22.81 -2.34
C ASP A 149 -4.35 21.33 -1.94
N TRP A 150 -3.28 20.65 -2.35
CA TRP A 150 -3.07 19.23 -2.09
C TRP A 150 -2.88 18.92 -0.60
N LYS A 151 -3.80 18.12 -0.02
CA LYS A 151 -3.86 17.79 1.41
C LYS A 151 -2.54 17.24 1.95
N ARG A 152 -1.78 16.47 1.17
CA ARG A 152 -0.49 15.91 1.62
C ARG A 152 0.70 16.87 1.50
N SER A 153 0.63 17.90 0.66
CA SER A 153 1.69 18.92 0.60
C SER A 153 1.51 20.02 1.66
N LYS A 154 0.27 20.29 2.09
CA LYS A 154 -0.07 21.30 3.10
C LYS A 154 0.75 21.16 4.41
N PRO A 155 0.88 19.98 5.04
CA PRO A 155 1.66 19.84 6.28
C PRO A 155 3.14 20.21 6.12
N LEU A 156 3.77 19.72 5.05
CA LEU A 156 5.16 20.03 4.77
C LEU A 156 5.37 21.53 4.50
N ARG A 157 4.45 22.19 3.78
CA ARG A 157 4.50 23.65 3.58
C ARG A 157 4.29 24.42 4.88
N ALA A 158 3.37 23.97 5.74
CA ALA A 158 3.12 24.57 7.05
C ALA A 158 4.34 24.49 7.99
N LEU A 159 5.21 23.49 7.84
CA LEU A 159 6.48 23.41 8.57
C LEU A 159 7.51 24.47 8.11
N ASN A 160 7.33 25.04 6.91
CA ASN A 160 8.30 25.84 6.17
C ASN A 160 7.76 27.25 5.80
N THR A 161 6.96 27.87 6.66
CA THR A 161 6.38 29.22 6.43
C THR A 161 7.40 30.34 6.23
N ASN A 162 8.67 30.09 6.55
CA ASN A 162 9.78 31.01 6.33
C ASN A 162 10.35 30.96 4.90
N LEU A 163 9.93 30.01 4.06
CA LEU A 163 10.35 29.93 2.67
C LEU A 163 9.46 30.80 1.78
N SER A 164 10.05 31.41 0.75
CA SER A 164 9.30 32.10 -0.30
C SER A 164 8.47 31.10 -1.14
N GLN A 165 7.43 31.59 -1.84
CA GLN A 165 6.62 30.73 -2.71
C GLN A 165 7.47 30.00 -3.78
N HIS A 166 8.47 30.66 -4.35
CA HIS A 166 9.40 30.03 -5.28
C HIS A 166 10.14 28.85 -4.63
N GLN A 167 10.67 29.05 -3.43
CA GLN A 167 11.37 27.99 -2.69
C GLN A 167 10.43 26.84 -2.27
N LEU A 168 9.17 27.15 -1.93
CA LEU A 168 8.15 26.12 -1.65
C LEU A 168 7.81 25.32 -2.91
N ASN A 169 7.79 25.96 -4.08
CA ASN A 169 7.59 25.28 -5.36
C ASN A 169 8.78 24.39 -5.74
N GLU A 170 9.98 24.65 -5.22
CA GLU A 170 11.18 23.84 -5.41
C GLU A 170 11.39 22.79 -4.30
N LEU A 171 10.40 22.60 -3.42
CA LEU A 171 10.51 21.72 -2.27
C LEU A 171 10.47 20.24 -2.69
N ALA A 172 11.65 19.63 -2.81
CA ALA A 172 11.82 18.23 -3.21
C ALA A 172 12.18 17.31 -2.04
N ALA A 173 11.58 17.50 -0.86
CA ALA A 173 11.79 16.60 0.26
C ALA A 173 11.06 15.27 0.00
N PRO A 174 11.74 14.10 0.04
CA PRO A 174 11.12 12.82 -0.32
C PRO A 174 10.23 12.24 0.78
N TYR A 175 10.30 12.79 1.98
CA TYR A 175 9.43 12.44 3.09
C TYR A 175 9.26 13.61 4.05
N TYR A 176 8.23 13.53 4.88
CA TYR A 176 8.11 14.29 6.11
C TYR A 176 7.46 13.43 7.19
N LEU A 177 7.57 13.85 8.45
CA LEU A 177 7.08 13.10 9.61
C LEU A 177 6.00 13.91 10.32
N GLU A 178 4.95 13.22 10.75
CA GLU A 178 3.86 13.81 11.53
C GLU A 178 3.73 13.11 12.87
N SER A 179 3.88 13.90 13.94
CA SER A 179 3.59 13.46 15.30
C SER A 179 2.11 13.69 15.60
N PHE A 180 1.44 12.68 16.14
CA PHE A 180 0.04 12.79 16.53
C PHE A 180 -0.23 12.05 17.83
N ARG A 181 -1.42 12.30 18.40
CA ARG A 181 -1.90 11.61 19.58
C ARG A 181 -2.83 10.48 19.15
N ARG A 182 -2.33 9.25 19.17
CA ARG A 182 -3.15 8.05 19.01
C ARG A 182 -4.01 7.86 20.25
N ALA A 183 -5.32 7.71 20.04
CA ALA A 183 -6.25 7.35 21.11
C ALA A 183 -5.91 5.96 21.65
N ALA A 184 -6.06 5.77 22.96
CA ALA A 184 -5.89 4.45 23.56
C ALA A 184 -7.05 3.54 23.09
N ASP A 185 -6.72 2.40 22.49
CA ASP A 185 -7.68 1.35 22.15
C ASP A 185 -7.55 0.18 23.11
N ASN A 186 -8.56 0.03 23.95
CA ASN A 186 -8.66 -1.02 24.96
C ASN A 186 -9.58 -2.16 24.53
N THR A 187 -9.96 -2.26 23.24
CA THR A 187 -10.80 -3.35 22.72
C THR A 187 -10.27 -4.74 23.10
N HIS A 188 -8.95 -4.90 23.12
CA HIS A 188 -8.30 -6.15 23.50
C HIS A 188 -8.50 -6.57 24.97
N LEU A 189 -8.97 -5.67 25.84
CA LEU A 189 -9.28 -5.96 27.25
C LEU A 189 -10.72 -6.46 27.45
N ASP A 190 -11.58 -6.34 26.43
CA ASP A 190 -12.95 -6.84 26.47
C ASP A 190 -13.01 -8.31 26.03
N ALA A 191 -13.17 -9.21 27.00
CA ALA A 191 -13.16 -10.65 26.76
C ALA A 191 -14.33 -11.12 25.89
N GLU A 192 -15.51 -10.52 26.02
CA GLU A 192 -16.69 -10.89 25.24
C GLU A 192 -16.47 -10.53 23.78
N LYS A 193 -16.01 -9.30 23.52
CA LYS A 193 -15.70 -8.82 22.18
C LYS A 193 -14.56 -9.61 21.53
N MET A 194 -13.51 -9.95 22.28
CA MET A 194 -12.40 -10.77 21.77
C MET A 194 -12.83 -12.21 21.45
N ASN A 195 -13.71 -12.82 22.25
CA ASN A 195 -14.24 -14.16 21.95
C ASN A 195 -15.14 -14.14 20.72
N TRP A 196 -16.01 -13.14 20.59
CA TRP A 196 -16.81 -12.95 19.38
C TRP A 196 -15.94 -12.84 18.12
N TRP A 197 -14.84 -12.08 18.20
CA TRP A 197 -13.86 -11.96 17.13
C TRP A 197 -13.20 -13.28 16.77
N ARG A 198 -12.77 -14.06 17.77
CA ARG A 198 -12.17 -15.39 17.55
C ARG A 198 -13.13 -16.32 16.84
N ASP A 199 -14.36 -16.46 17.33
CA ASP A 199 -15.36 -17.35 16.74
C ASP A 199 -15.58 -17.02 15.26
N ARG A 200 -15.66 -15.71 14.96
CA ARG A 200 -15.86 -15.22 13.61
C ARG A 200 -14.66 -15.47 12.70
N LEU A 201 -13.45 -15.12 13.15
CA LEU A 201 -12.23 -15.30 12.36
C LEU A 201 -11.93 -16.78 12.13
N CYS A 202 -12.18 -17.64 13.12
CA CYS A 202 -12.11 -19.09 12.97
C CYS A 202 -13.10 -19.60 11.92
N HIS A 203 -14.33 -19.07 11.89
CA HIS A 203 -15.32 -19.45 10.87
C HIS A 203 -14.84 -19.06 9.46
N THR A 204 -14.46 -17.80 9.25
CA THR A 204 -13.92 -17.32 7.96
C THR A 204 -12.65 -18.08 7.55
N GLN A 205 -11.75 -18.39 8.50
CA GLN A 205 -10.54 -19.16 8.23
C GLN A 205 -10.86 -20.57 7.72
N ASN A 206 -11.82 -21.26 8.35
CA ASN A 206 -12.24 -22.58 7.90
C ASN A 206 -12.82 -22.53 6.48
N LEU A 207 -13.61 -21.51 6.16
CA LEU A 207 -14.14 -21.32 4.80
C LEU A 207 -13.01 -21.03 3.80
N TRP A 208 -12.05 -20.17 4.18
CA TRP A 208 -10.89 -19.84 3.37
C TRP A 208 -10.04 -21.07 3.05
N GLU A 209 -9.65 -21.86 4.06
CA GLU A 209 -8.77 -23.02 3.89
C GLU A 209 -9.37 -24.11 2.99
N ASN A 210 -10.70 -24.25 2.97
CA ASN A 210 -11.41 -25.19 2.12
C ASN A 210 -11.75 -24.63 0.73
N SER A 211 -11.46 -23.35 0.48
CA SER A 211 -11.84 -22.68 -0.78
C SER A 211 -10.85 -22.91 -1.91
N SER A 212 -11.36 -22.92 -3.14
CA SER A 212 -10.57 -22.84 -4.37
C SER A 212 -9.73 -21.56 -4.42
N SER A 213 -10.23 -20.48 -3.80
CA SER A 213 -9.57 -19.18 -3.66
C SER A 213 -8.32 -19.23 -2.77
N CYS A 214 -8.17 -20.22 -1.88
CA CYS A 214 -6.92 -20.49 -1.17
C CYS A 214 -6.00 -21.43 -1.97
N ILE A 215 -6.56 -22.52 -2.49
CA ILE A 215 -5.80 -23.58 -3.16
C ILE A 215 -5.04 -23.06 -4.38
N GLN A 216 -5.68 -22.25 -5.23
CA GLN A 216 -5.08 -21.78 -6.48
C GLN A 216 -3.89 -20.83 -6.21
N PRO A 217 -4.02 -19.75 -5.40
CA PRO A 217 -2.87 -18.91 -5.03
C PRO A 217 -1.73 -19.70 -4.38
N CYS A 218 -2.02 -20.63 -3.46
CA CYS A 218 -1.01 -21.48 -2.83
C CYS A 218 -0.28 -22.39 -3.83
N ARG A 219 -0.95 -22.80 -4.91
CA ARG A 219 -0.29 -23.49 -6.03
C ARG A 219 0.61 -22.54 -6.80
N ILE A 220 0.16 -21.32 -7.09
CA ILE A 220 0.93 -20.29 -7.81
C ILE A 220 2.21 -19.95 -7.03
N VAL A 221 2.11 -19.71 -5.72
CA VAL A 221 3.27 -19.36 -4.89
C VAL A 221 4.32 -20.48 -4.88
N ARG A 222 3.91 -21.76 -4.77
CA ARG A 222 4.81 -22.91 -4.83
C ARG A 222 5.46 -23.08 -6.20
N GLN A 223 4.70 -22.92 -7.28
CA GLN A 223 5.22 -23.00 -8.64
C GLN A 223 6.20 -21.87 -8.94
N GLY A 224 5.93 -20.67 -8.44
CA GLY A 224 6.88 -19.57 -8.47
C GLY A 224 8.14 -19.90 -7.69
N ALA A 225 8.00 -20.47 -6.49
CA ALA A 225 9.15 -20.77 -5.61
C ALA A 225 10.09 -21.79 -6.25
N ALA A 226 9.53 -22.79 -6.94
CA ALA A 226 10.29 -23.78 -7.71
C ALA A 226 11.09 -23.19 -8.89
N ARG A 227 10.81 -21.95 -9.31
CA ARG A 227 11.54 -21.25 -10.38
C ARG A 227 12.64 -20.33 -9.85
N LEU A 228 12.71 -20.14 -8.54
CA LEU A 228 13.73 -19.31 -7.89
C LEU A 228 14.97 -20.15 -7.56
N ARG A 229 16.12 -19.49 -7.53
CA ARG A 229 17.41 -20.09 -7.14
C ARG A 229 17.58 -20.20 -5.63
N ALA A 230 16.89 -19.34 -4.88
CA ALA A 230 16.98 -19.28 -3.42
C ALA A 230 15.58 -19.40 -2.79
N PRO A 231 15.47 -20.05 -1.62
CA PRO A 231 14.19 -20.21 -0.94
C PRO A 231 13.63 -18.87 -0.48
N ILE A 232 12.31 -18.73 -0.47
CA ILE A 232 11.65 -17.61 0.20
C ILE A 232 11.63 -17.90 1.69
N THR A 233 12.25 -17.05 2.50
CA THR A 233 12.37 -17.23 3.96
C THR A 233 11.44 -16.30 4.73
N LYS A 234 10.85 -15.31 4.06
CA LYS A 234 9.92 -14.37 4.69
C LYS A 234 8.89 -13.80 3.73
N ILE A 235 7.75 -13.43 4.31
CA ILE A 235 6.70 -12.65 3.68
C ILE A 235 6.67 -11.28 4.34
N VAL A 236 6.68 -10.22 3.54
CA VAL A 236 6.55 -8.84 4.02
C VAL A 236 5.20 -8.31 3.56
N CYS A 237 4.30 -8.11 4.51
CA CYS A 237 2.95 -7.59 4.30
C CYS A 237 2.94 -6.08 4.60
N ILE A 238 2.53 -5.28 3.63
CA ILE A 238 2.45 -3.82 3.75
C ILE A 238 1.03 -3.37 3.41
N GLY A 239 0.35 -2.76 4.39
CA GLY A 239 -0.96 -2.17 4.18
C GLY A 239 -2.09 -3.18 3.93
N LEU A 240 -2.20 -4.23 4.75
CA LEU A 240 -3.31 -5.22 4.64
C LEU A 240 -4.56 -4.83 5.46
N GLY A 241 -4.54 -3.67 6.10
CA GLY A 241 -5.64 -3.15 6.89
C GLY A 241 -5.80 -3.79 8.27
N GLU A 242 -6.45 -3.06 9.17
CA GLU A 242 -6.91 -3.56 10.46
C GLU A 242 -8.06 -4.57 10.30
N LEU A 243 -8.30 -5.39 11.33
CA LEU A 243 -9.50 -6.23 11.36
C LEU A 243 -10.71 -5.35 11.64
N ASP A 244 -11.68 -5.35 10.72
CA ASP A 244 -12.93 -4.62 10.89
C ASP A 244 -14.12 -5.57 10.96
N SER A 245 -14.94 -5.34 11.98
CA SER A 245 -16.14 -6.12 12.31
C SER A 245 -17.26 -5.95 11.29
N SER A 246 -17.17 -4.96 10.40
CA SER A 246 -18.14 -4.70 9.35
C SER A 246 -18.05 -5.74 8.23
N PRO A 247 -19.19 -6.29 7.75
CA PRO A 247 -19.20 -7.21 6.63
C PRO A 247 -18.55 -6.71 5.35
N ALA A 248 -18.47 -5.40 5.12
CA ALA A 248 -17.78 -4.87 3.95
C ALA A 248 -16.24 -5.06 4.00
N PHE A 249 -15.69 -5.31 5.19
CA PHE A 249 -14.26 -5.26 5.47
C PHE A 249 -13.64 -6.60 5.89
N TYR A 250 -14.37 -7.73 5.84
CA TYR A 250 -13.74 -9.06 6.01
C TYR A 250 -12.70 -9.38 4.92
N GLN A 251 -12.60 -8.54 3.90
CA GLN A 251 -11.50 -8.57 2.95
C GLN A 251 -10.12 -8.41 3.64
N SER A 252 -9.99 -7.61 4.70
CA SER A 252 -8.71 -7.49 5.41
C SER A 252 -8.33 -8.82 6.08
N ALA A 253 -9.28 -9.48 6.74
CA ALA A 253 -9.06 -10.79 7.36
C ALA A 253 -8.53 -11.83 6.35
N ILE A 254 -9.13 -11.92 5.16
CA ILE A 254 -8.68 -12.87 4.14
C ILE A 254 -7.37 -12.45 3.44
N GLN A 255 -7.01 -11.16 3.43
CA GLN A 255 -5.67 -10.73 3.00
C GLN A 255 -4.60 -11.29 3.92
N HIS A 256 -4.82 -11.23 5.23
CA HIS A 256 -3.94 -11.86 6.24
C HIS A 256 -3.92 -13.38 6.13
N MET A 257 -5.09 -14.03 6.02
CA MET A 257 -5.17 -15.48 5.87
C MET A 257 -4.49 -15.97 4.59
N THR A 258 -4.50 -15.16 3.51
CA THR A 258 -3.72 -15.44 2.30
C THR A 258 -2.22 -15.47 2.59
N ALA A 259 -1.70 -14.50 3.36
CA ALA A 259 -0.30 -14.50 3.78
C ALA A 259 0.03 -15.74 4.64
N PHE A 260 -0.88 -16.16 5.52
CA PHE A 260 -0.71 -17.36 6.35
C PHE A 260 -0.63 -18.63 5.50
N SER A 261 -1.58 -18.81 4.58
CA SER A 261 -1.58 -19.97 3.67
C SER A 261 -0.36 -19.98 2.74
N PHE A 262 0.12 -18.81 2.31
CA PHE A 262 1.37 -18.70 1.56
C PHE A 262 2.58 -19.11 2.39
N ALA A 263 2.67 -18.67 3.64
CA ALA A 263 3.76 -19.05 4.51
C ALA A 263 3.81 -20.57 4.72
N GLU A 264 2.66 -21.20 4.98
CA GLU A 264 2.56 -22.66 5.13
C GLU A 264 2.93 -23.41 3.84
N ALA A 265 2.44 -22.93 2.68
CA ALA A 265 2.74 -23.53 1.39
C ALA A 265 4.23 -23.41 1.02
N LEU A 266 4.84 -22.27 1.31
CA LEU A 266 6.27 -22.03 1.11
C LEU A 266 7.12 -22.83 2.09
N ASP A 267 6.73 -22.91 3.36
CA ASP A 267 7.43 -23.71 4.37
C ASP A 267 7.42 -25.20 4.03
N ALA A 268 6.27 -25.74 3.62
CA ALA A 268 6.16 -27.13 3.17
C ALA A 268 7.03 -27.40 1.92
N PHE A 269 7.07 -26.45 0.99
CA PHE A 269 7.96 -26.52 -0.18
C PHE A 269 9.43 -26.49 0.22
N ASN A 270 9.82 -25.53 1.08
CA ASN A 270 11.19 -25.35 1.55
C ASN A 270 11.68 -26.56 2.33
N ARG A 271 10.87 -27.18 3.20
CA ARG A 271 11.24 -28.42 3.91
C ARG A 271 11.63 -29.56 2.98
N THR A 272 11.07 -29.59 1.77
CA THR A 272 11.38 -30.61 0.76
C THR A 272 12.56 -30.21 -0.12
N ALA A 273 12.58 -28.97 -0.61
CA ALA A 273 13.57 -28.49 -1.59
C ALA A 273 14.86 -27.94 -0.95
N HIS A 274 14.77 -27.44 0.27
CA HIS A 274 15.83 -26.74 1.02
C HIS A 274 15.76 -27.09 2.53
N PRO A 275 16.11 -28.32 2.96
CA PRO A 275 15.88 -28.78 4.34
C PRO A 275 16.55 -27.92 5.44
N GLU A 276 17.64 -27.24 5.12
CA GLU A 276 18.36 -26.34 6.03
C GLU A 276 17.74 -24.93 6.11
N CYS A 277 16.71 -24.65 5.32
CA CYS A 277 16.03 -23.36 5.30
C CYS A 277 15.24 -23.17 6.62
N PRO A 278 15.36 -22.00 7.28
CA PRO A 278 14.51 -21.71 8.43
C PRO A 278 13.04 -21.65 8.02
N PRO A 279 12.10 -21.85 8.96
CA PRO A 279 10.69 -21.65 8.71
C PRO A 279 10.39 -20.26 8.17
N VAL A 280 9.42 -20.18 7.27
CA VAL A 280 8.98 -18.89 6.71
C VAL A 280 8.43 -18.02 7.83
N LYS A 281 8.86 -16.77 7.92
CA LYS A 281 8.32 -15.77 8.85
C LYS A 281 7.48 -14.72 8.13
N ILE A 282 6.54 -14.11 8.83
CA ILE A 282 5.75 -12.99 8.33
C ILE A 282 6.20 -11.72 9.06
N ILE A 283 6.41 -10.65 8.31
CA ILE A 283 6.57 -9.29 8.84
C ILE A 283 5.35 -8.53 8.36
N ALA A 284 4.52 -8.03 9.27
CA ALA A 284 3.30 -7.33 8.94
C ALA A 284 3.36 -5.90 9.46
N GLN A 285 3.21 -4.94 8.54
CA GLN A 285 3.19 -3.53 8.85
C GLN A 285 1.95 -2.86 8.25
N ASP A 286 1.22 -2.20 9.13
CA ASP A 286 0.11 -1.32 8.78
C ASP A 286 -0.04 -0.26 9.89
N PRO A 287 -0.11 1.04 9.56
CA PRO A 287 -0.34 2.10 10.55
C PRO A 287 -1.67 1.98 11.31
N CYS A 288 -2.65 1.24 10.77
CA CYS A 288 -3.96 1.04 11.36
C CYS A 288 -3.98 -0.09 12.39
N TYR A 289 -2.99 -0.99 12.45
CA TYR A 289 -3.02 -2.10 13.43
C TYR A 289 -3.13 -1.62 14.88
N LYS A 290 -4.21 -2.05 15.52
CA LYS A 290 -4.48 -1.94 16.95
C LYS A 290 -3.92 -3.13 17.72
N ALA A 291 -3.99 -3.04 19.05
CA ALA A 291 -3.55 -4.13 19.93
C ALA A 291 -4.38 -5.41 19.72
N CYS A 292 -5.70 -5.28 19.48
CA CYS A 292 -6.56 -6.43 19.19
C CYS A 292 -6.16 -7.16 17.91
N ASP A 293 -5.83 -6.43 16.84
CA ASP A 293 -5.41 -7.03 15.56
C ASP A 293 -4.16 -7.90 15.77
N ARG A 294 -3.15 -7.36 16.46
CA ARG A 294 -1.89 -8.06 16.71
C ARG A 294 -2.11 -9.35 17.49
N ILE A 295 -2.99 -9.33 18.49
CA ILE A 295 -3.33 -10.53 19.28
C ILE A 295 -4.07 -11.54 18.40
N LEU A 296 -5.17 -11.13 17.75
CA LEU A 296 -6.01 -12.03 16.97
C LEU A 296 -5.26 -12.65 15.78
N LEU A 297 -4.49 -11.85 15.04
CA LEU A 297 -3.71 -12.34 13.90
C LEU A 297 -2.62 -13.33 14.32
N GLN A 298 -2.00 -13.16 15.49
CA GLN A 298 -1.05 -14.15 16.04
C GLN A 298 -1.74 -15.45 16.46
N GLU A 299 -2.99 -15.40 16.91
CA GLU A 299 -3.75 -16.59 17.31
C GLU A 299 -4.23 -17.42 16.09
N LEU A 300 -4.44 -16.80 14.93
CA LEU A 300 -4.97 -17.46 13.73
C LEU A 300 -3.95 -18.29 12.95
N THR A 301 -2.65 -18.15 13.21
CA THR A 301 -1.62 -18.89 12.48
C THR A 301 -0.54 -19.44 13.40
N LYS A 302 0.05 -20.56 12.99
CA LYS A 302 1.26 -21.11 13.62
C LYS A 302 2.54 -20.43 13.11
N THR A 303 2.44 -19.65 12.04
CA THR A 303 3.56 -18.93 11.46
C THR A 303 3.94 -17.75 12.35
N SER A 304 5.24 -17.54 12.58
CA SER A 304 5.70 -16.38 13.34
C SER A 304 5.39 -15.08 12.59
N ILE A 305 4.68 -14.15 13.24
CA ILE A 305 4.41 -12.81 12.74
C ILE A 305 5.14 -11.75 13.59
N ASP A 306 5.91 -10.90 12.92
CA ASP A 306 6.59 -9.74 13.50
C ASP A 306 5.85 -8.45 13.13
N PHE A 307 5.38 -7.72 14.14
CA PHE A 307 4.75 -6.39 14.00
C PHE A 307 5.59 -5.26 14.64
N SER A 308 6.83 -5.56 15.03
CA SER A 308 7.68 -4.65 15.81
C SER A 308 8.43 -3.64 14.95
N LEU A 309 8.56 -3.90 13.65
CA LEU A 309 9.25 -3.02 12.73
C LEU A 309 8.40 -1.79 12.39
N SER A 310 9.04 -0.63 12.38
CA SER A 310 8.47 0.57 11.76
C SER A 310 8.30 0.38 10.25
N ASP A 311 7.56 1.29 9.61
CA ASP A 311 7.40 1.31 8.16
C ASP A 311 8.74 1.29 7.39
N PRO A 312 9.72 2.20 7.63
CA PRO A 312 11.00 2.15 6.90
C PRO A 312 11.82 0.91 7.24
N GLU A 313 11.75 0.37 8.46
CA GLU A 313 12.42 -0.88 8.82
C GLU A 313 11.82 -2.08 8.09
N THR A 314 10.49 -2.09 7.92
CA THR A 314 9.78 -3.11 7.14
C THR A 314 10.21 -3.07 5.67
N LEU A 315 10.25 -1.89 5.06
CA LEU A 315 10.74 -1.70 3.70
C LEU A 315 12.21 -2.15 3.55
N LEU A 316 13.07 -1.79 4.50
CA LEU A 316 14.48 -2.18 4.54
C LEU A 316 14.70 -3.68 4.71
N SER A 317 13.73 -4.38 5.29
CA SER A 317 13.77 -5.83 5.49
C SER A 317 13.56 -6.62 4.20
N ILE A 318 13.05 -6.00 3.14
CA ILE A 318 12.82 -6.65 1.84
C ILE A 318 14.17 -6.96 1.17
N ASP A 319 14.30 -8.19 0.69
CA ASP A 319 15.49 -8.71 0.03
C ASP A 319 15.16 -9.83 -0.97
N ALA A 320 16.23 -10.49 -1.46
CA ALA A 320 16.15 -11.53 -2.47
C ALA A 320 15.33 -12.77 -2.08
N ASN A 321 15.03 -12.97 -0.81
CA ASN A 321 14.33 -14.13 -0.25
C ASN A 321 12.94 -13.75 0.29
N THR A 322 12.40 -12.63 -0.18
CA THR A 322 11.13 -12.06 0.29
C THR A 322 10.01 -12.24 -0.73
N LEU A 323 8.84 -12.67 -0.28
CA LEU A 323 7.57 -12.40 -0.96
C LEU A 323 6.94 -11.14 -0.37
N VAL A 324 6.70 -10.12 -1.18
CA VAL A 324 5.99 -8.90 -0.75
C VAL A 324 4.50 -9.08 -1.04
N ILE A 325 3.65 -8.77 -0.06
CA ILE A 325 2.20 -8.74 -0.22
C ILE A 325 1.69 -7.36 0.15
N THR A 326 0.86 -6.81 -0.72
CA THR A 326 0.16 -5.55 -0.48
C THR A 326 -1.21 -5.61 -1.16
N ALA A 327 -2.18 -4.86 -0.65
CA ALA A 327 -3.54 -4.85 -1.19
C ALA A 327 -4.14 -3.46 -1.04
N PHE A 328 -4.67 -2.90 -2.13
CA PHE A 328 -5.39 -1.63 -2.15
C PHE A 328 -4.65 -0.49 -1.45
N LEU A 329 -3.33 -0.40 -1.64
CA LEU A 329 -2.60 0.73 -1.08
C LEU A 329 -3.16 2.03 -1.65
N PRO A 330 -3.31 3.10 -0.85
CA PRO A 330 -3.67 4.40 -1.39
C PRO A 330 -2.68 4.80 -2.50
N HIS A 331 -3.16 5.44 -3.57
CA HIS A 331 -2.32 5.95 -4.65
C HIS A 331 -1.21 6.91 -4.17
N THR A 332 -1.40 7.46 -2.98
CA THR A 332 -0.49 8.37 -2.31
C THR A 332 0.61 7.65 -1.51
N VAL A 333 0.59 6.32 -1.40
CA VAL A 333 1.67 5.51 -0.83
C VAL A 333 2.53 4.96 -1.98
N PRO A 334 3.75 5.48 -2.20
CA PRO A 334 4.57 5.14 -3.38
C PRO A 334 5.33 3.82 -3.22
N LEU A 335 4.71 2.74 -2.71
CA LEU A 335 5.40 1.48 -2.41
C LEU A 335 6.19 0.94 -3.61
N MET A 336 5.56 0.85 -4.78
CA MET A 336 6.22 0.31 -5.97
C MET A 336 7.39 1.19 -6.44
N GLN A 337 7.30 2.51 -6.25
CA GLN A 337 8.41 3.43 -6.51
C GLN A 337 9.54 3.21 -5.51
N ILE A 338 9.22 3.01 -4.22
CA ILE A 338 10.21 2.69 -3.19
C ILE A 338 10.93 1.39 -3.53
N LEU A 339 10.21 0.33 -3.91
CA LEU A 339 10.82 -0.94 -4.33
C LEU A 339 11.70 -0.75 -5.56
N ALA A 340 11.21 -0.05 -6.59
CA ALA A 340 11.98 0.20 -7.80
C ALA A 340 13.27 0.97 -7.51
N ASP A 341 13.21 2.01 -6.67
CA ASP A 341 14.37 2.81 -6.27
C ASP A 341 15.36 2.00 -5.41
N LEU A 342 14.87 1.22 -4.44
CA LEU A 342 15.70 0.44 -3.51
C LEU A 342 16.56 -0.60 -4.24
N PHE A 343 16.08 -1.11 -5.37
CA PHE A 343 16.73 -2.17 -6.17
C PHE A 343 17.12 -1.73 -7.58
N ALA A 344 17.11 -0.43 -7.90
CA ALA A 344 17.36 0.08 -9.25
C ALA A 344 18.70 -0.35 -9.85
N GLY A 345 19.73 -0.56 -9.01
CA GLY A 345 21.07 -1.00 -9.41
C GLY A 345 21.32 -2.49 -9.27
N GLU A 346 20.47 -3.23 -8.54
CA GLU A 346 20.67 -4.64 -8.20
C GLU A 346 19.31 -5.40 -8.20
N PRO A 347 18.64 -5.52 -9.36
CA PRO A 347 17.30 -6.12 -9.43
C PRO A 347 17.24 -7.56 -8.91
N GLU A 348 18.33 -8.32 -9.02
CA GLU A 348 18.47 -9.67 -8.49
C GLU A 348 18.42 -9.74 -6.96
N LYS A 349 18.65 -8.61 -6.27
CA LYS A 349 18.51 -8.49 -4.83
C LYS A 349 17.12 -8.02 -4.38
N GLY A 350 16.27 -7.65 -5.34
CA GLY A 350 14.87 -7.29 -5.10
C GLY A 350 14.02 -8.47 -4.63
N PRO A 351 12.77 -8.24 -4.21
CA PRO A 351 11.89 -9.29 -3.72
C PRO A 351 11.77 -10.43 -4.73
N ALA A 352 11.74 -11.66 -4.25
CA ALA A 352 11.62 -12.84 -5.09
C ALA A 352 10.25 -12.89 -5.79
N MET A 353 9.22 -12.42 -5.10
CA MET A 353 7.85 -12.34 -5.57
C MET A 353 7.15 -11.10 -5.04
N ILE A 354 6.14 -10.62 -5.77
CA ILE A 354 5.28 -9.51 -5.37
C ILE A 354 3.84 -9.89 -5.68
N LEU A 355 2.97 -9.89 -4.68
CA LEU A 355 1.52 -9.85 -4.83
C LEU A 355 1.05 -8.43 -4.47
N GLY A 356 0.50 -7.70 -5.43
CA GLY A 356 0.09 -6.31 -5.23
C GLY A 356 -0.98 -5.87 -6.23
N ASP A 357 -1.47 -4.64 -6.09
CA ASP A 357 -2.49 -4.07 -6.96
C ASP A 357 -2.11 -4.17 -8.45
N ARG A 358 -3.09 -4.50 -9.30
CA ARG A 358 -2.89 -4.64 -10.75
C ARG A 358 -2.33 -3.35 -11.35
N ILE A 359 -1.22 -3.48 -12.06
CA ILE A 359 -0.60 -2.37 -12.79
C ILE A 359 -0.86 -2.58 -14.29
N VAL A 360 -1.65 -1.69 -14.88
CA VAL A 360 -2.03 -1.77 -16.30
C VAL A 360 -0.87 -1.32 -17.19
N ASN A 361 -0.51 -2.20 -18.13
CA ASN A 361 0.44 -2.04 -19.23
C ASN A 361 1.28 -0.73 -19.25
N PRO A 362 2.53 -0.75 -18.71
CA PRO A 362 3.42 0.42 -18.67
C PRO A 362 3.91 0.98 -20.03
N GLY A 363 3.59 0.33 -21.15
CA GLY A 363 4.17 0.65 -22.45
C GLY A 363 3.59 1.91 -23.11
N GLY A 364 4.46 2.84 -23.53
CA GLY A 364 4.11 3.92 -24.47
C GLY A 364 3.49 5.18 -23.85
N ARG A 365 3.38 5.26 -22.53
CA ARG A 365 2.90 6.46 -21.83
C ARG A 365 4.02 7.49 -21.70
N THR A 366 3.71 8.76 -21.92
CA THR A 366 4.63 9.90 -21.77
C THR A 366 4.23 10.88 -20.66
N LYS A 367 3.03 10.73 -20.09
CA LYS A 367 2.55 11.54 -18.97
C LYS A 367 1.86 10.68 -17.92
N TRP A 368 2.08 10.97 -16.65
CA TRP A 368 1.55 10.20 -15.52
C TRP A 368 0.77 11.10 -14.56
N CYS A 369 -0.27 10.55 -13.96
CA CYS A 369 -1.00 11.14 -12.84
C CYS A 369 -0.80 10.29 -11.57
N PHE A 370 -1.43 10.67 -10.46
CA PHE A 370 -1.33 9.94 -9.18
C PHE A 370 -1.82 8.49 -9.26
N ARG A 371 -2.85 8.23 -10.07
CA ARG A 371 -3.41 6.87 -10.20
C ARG A 371 -2.44 5.91 -10.89
N ASN A 372 -1.46 6.43 -11.63
CA ASN A 372 -0.54 5.64 -12.42
C ASN A 372 0.60 5.06 -11.55
N ARG A 373 0.43 3.81 -11.13
CA ARG A 373 1.43 3.05 -10.36
C ARG A 373 2.63 2.58 -11.20
N ASP A 374 2.52 2.65 -12.51
CA ASP A 374 3.49 2.28 -13.53
C ASP A 374 4.42 3.44 -13.95
N GLN A 375 4.83 4.28 -13.01
CA GLN A 375 5.82 5.34 -13.31
C GLN A 375 7.08 4.75 -13.98
N PRO A 376 7.84 5.51 -14.79
CA PRO A 376 8.92 4.97 -15.63
C PRO A 376 9.92 4.05 -14.90
N GLY A 377 10.31 4.43 -13.67
CA GLY A 377 11.19 3.61 -12.84
C GLY A 377 10.56 2.28 -12.41
N VAL A 378 9.28 2.28 -12.05
CA VAL A 378 8.50 1.09 -11.68
C VAL A 378 8.30 0.19 -12.90
N ALA A 379 7.93 0.77 -14.04
CA ALA A 379 7.82 0.06 -15.31
C ALA A 379 9.12 -0.66 -15.65
N LYS A 380 10.26 0.04 -15.59
CA LYS A 380 11.58 -0.55 -15.84
C LYS A 380 11.92 -1.67 -14.85
N PHE A 381 11.64 -1.46 -13.57
CA PHE A 381 11.85 -2.45 -12.51
C PHE A 381 11.06 -3.75 -12.79
N LEU A 382 9.75 -3.63 -13.03
CA LEU A 382 8.87 -4.77 -13.28
C LEU A 382 9.15 -5.44 -14.62
N MET A 383 9.23 -4.69 -15.72
CA MET A 383 9.43 -5.25 -17.05
C MET A 383 10.84 -5.81 -17.26
N GLY A 384 11.85 -5.23 -16.59
CA GLY A 384 13.24 -5.67 -16.67
C GLY A 384 13.53 -6.87 -15.79
N GLY A 385 13.07 -6.83 -14.53
CA GLY A 385 13.43 -7.80 -13.50
C GLY A 385 12.38 -8.86 -13.19
N TYR A 386 11.12 -8.72 -13.65
CA TYR A 386 10.01 -9.59 -13.24
C TYR A 386 9.22 -10.13 -14.43
N THR A 387 8.55 -11.24 -14.18
CA THR A 387 7.58 -11.85 -15.08
C THR A 387 6.22 -11.84 -14.39
N LEU A 388 5.22 -11.26 -15.05
CA LEU A 388 3.84 -11.31 -14.59
C LEU A 388 3.32 -12.75 -14.72
N TRP A 389 2.68 -13.26 -13.68
CA TRP A 389 2.04 -14.55 -13.73
C TRP A 389 0.80 -14.47 -14.63
N PRO A 390 0.66 -15.38 -15.63
CA PRO A 390 -0.36 -15.23 -16.67
C PRO A 390 -1.78 -15.61 -16.20
N THR A 391 -1.90 -16.26 -15.04
CA THR A 391 -3.18 -16.74 -14.53
C THR A 391 -3.80 -15.71 -13.61
N GLU A 392 -4.99 -15.24 -13.96
CA GLU A 392 -5.82 -14.45 -13.04
C GLU A 392 -6.28 -15.31 -11.85
N PHE A 393 -6.44 -14.67 -10.70
CA PHE A 393 -7.01 -15.32 -9.53
C PHE A 393 -8.50 -15.60 -9.77
N VAL A 394 -8.92 -16.83 -9.48
CA VAL A 394 -10.31 -17.28 -9.65
C VAL A 394 -11.22 -16.52 -8.68
N GLY A 395 -12.51 -16.46 -9.02
CA GLY A 395 -13.54 -15.94 -8.14
C GLY A 395 -13.66 -16.69 -6.80
N VAL A 396 -14.53 -16.17 -5.95
CA VAL A 396 -14.73 -16.69 -4.59
C VAL A 396 -15.85 -17.72 -4.57
N ASP A 397 -15.61 -18.84 -3.89
CA ASP A 397 -16.63 -19.86 -3.66
C ASP A 397 -17.85 -19.26 -2.94
N GLU A 398 -19.04 -19.74 -3.26
CA GLU A 398 -20.31 -19.09 -2.87
C GLU A 398 -20.48 -18.95 -1.35
N GLU A 399 -20.02 -19.92 -0.55
CA GLU A 399 -20.12 -19.86 0.92
C GLU A 399 -19.18 -18.81 1.51
N LEU A 400 -17.92 -18.81 1.07
CA LEU A 400 -16.95 -17.80 1.47
C LEU A 400 -17.41 -16.40 1.01
N ARG A 401 -17.95 -16.29 -0.20
CA ARG A 401 -18.51 -15.03 -0.71
C ARG A 401 -19.63 -14.50 0.18
N LYS A 402 -20.56 -15.36 0.63
CA LYS A 402 -21.67 -14.95 1.52
C LYS A 402 -21.17 -14.45 2.87
N ASP A 403 -20.16 -15.12 3.42
CA ASP A 403 -19.51 -14.69 4.66
C ASP A 403 -18.87 -13.30 4.50
N LEU A 404 -18.14 -13.10 3.40
CA LEU A 404 -17.39 -11.88 3.12
C LEU A 404 -18.22 -10.67 2.65
N CYS A 405 -19.37 -10.87 1.99
CA CYS A 405 -20.12 -9.75 1.41
C CYS A 405 -21.44 -9.42 2.12
N GLY A 406 -21.83 -10.22 3.13
CA GLY A 406 -23.07 -10.03 3.88
C GLY A 406 -24.33 -9.96 2.99
N GLY A 407 -24.29 -10.52 1.78
CA GLY A 407 -25.39 -10.50 0.80
C GLY A 407 -25.40 -9.33 -0.19
N LYS A 408 -24.39 -8.45 -0.22
CA LYS A 408 -24.29 -7.39 -1.26
C LYS A 408 -24.20 -7.98 -2.67
N LYS A 409 -24.92 -7.36 -3.63
CA LYS A 409 -24.98 -7.79 -5.04
C LYS A 409 -23.76 -7.34 -5.85
N SER A 410 -23.24 -6.14 -5.60
CA SER A 410 -21.96 -5.66 -6.13
C SER A 410 -20.89 -5.89 -5.07
N TRP A 411 -19.96 -6.80 -5.35
CA TRP A 411 -18.83 -7.07 -4.48
C TRP A 411 -17.63 -7.42 -5.34
N GLU A 412 -16.55 -6.66 -5.15
CA GLU A 412 -15.29 -6.93 -5.82
C GLU A 412 -14.37 -7.72 -4.89
N TYR A 413 -13.91 -8.87 -5.37
CA TYR A 413 -12.97 -9.70 -4.64
C TYR A 413 -11.54 -9.15 -4.78
N TRP A 414 -10.87 -8.86 -3.67
CA TRP A 414 -9.56 -8.23 -3.72
C TRP A 414 -8.52 -8.99 -4.56
N LEU A 415 -8.39 -10.32 -4.45
CA LEU A 415 -7.40 -11.05 -5.26
C LEU A 415 -7.66 -10.90 -6.76
N GLY A 416 -8.92 -10.71 -7.19
CA GLY A 416 -9.23 -10.44 -8.60
C GLY A 416 -8.60 -9.15 -9.12
N LYS A 417 -8.33 -8.19 -8.23
CA LYS A 417 -7.67 -6.91 -8.51
C LYS A 417 -6.16 -6.95 -8.30
N MET A 418 -5.60 -8.07 -7.85
CA MET A 418 -4.16 -8.21 -7.64
C MET A 418 -3.45 -8.76 -8.88
N MET A 419 -2.17 -8.45 -8.99
CA MET A 419 -1.21 -9.07 -9.88
C MET A 419 -0.15 -9.84 -9.09
N PHE A 420 0.37 -10.91 -9.69
CA PHE A 420 1.45 -11.69 -9.11
C PHE A 420 2.70 -11.61 -10.00
N CYS A 421 3.78 -11.04 -9.47
CA CYS A 421 5.05 -10.90 -10.17
C CYS A 421 6.09 -11.86 -9.60
N LEU A 422 6.83 -12.53 -10.48
CA LEU A 422 7.94 -13.41 -10.14
C LEU A 422 9.26 -12.81 -10.63
N ARG A 423 10.28 -12.71 -9.78
CA ARG A 423 11.60 -12.22 -10.20
C ARG A 423 12.22 -13.16 -11.25
N ARG A 424 12.85 -12.58 -12.26
CA ARG A 424 13.68 -13.28 -13.23
C ARG A 424 15.05 -13.54 -12.61
N ASP A 425 15.24 -14.72 -12.06
CA ASP A 425 16.59 -15.16 -11.75
C ASP A 425 17.29 -15.45 -13.09
N GLY A 426 18.34 -14.69 -13.43
CA GLY A 426 19.00 -14.67 -14.75
C GLY A 426 19.65 -15.97 -15.22
N GLY A 427 18.92 -17.09 -15.18
CA GLY A 427 19.25 -18.36 -15.81
C GLY A 427 18.29 -18.58 -16.96
N GLU A 428 18.81 -19.13 -18.06
CA GLU A 428 18.00 -19.57 -19.19
C GLU A 428 16.81 -20.38 -18.67
N VAL A 429 15.60 -19.91 -19.01
CA VAL A 429 14.39 -20.71 -18.85
C VAL A 429 14.60 -21.95 -19.70
N LYS A 430 15.00 -23.07 -19.08
CA LYS A 430 14.88 -24.37 -19.73
C LYS A 430 13.40 -24.54 -20.01
N LYS A 431 13.01 -24.38 -21.28
CA LYS A 431 11.67 -24.68 -21.75
C LYS A 431 11.34 -26.10 -21.28
N ALA A 432 10.35 -26.20 -20.39
CA ALA A 432 9.77 -27.46 -19.99
C ALA A 432 8.94 -28.03 -21.14
#